data_AF-A0A832Z785-F1
#
_entry.id   AF-A0A832Z785-F1
#
_cell.length_a   1.000
_cell.length_b   1.000
_cell.length_c   1.000
_cell.angle_alpha   90.00
_cell.angle_beta   90.00
_cell.angle_gamma   90.00
#
_symmetry.space_group_name_H-M   'P 1'
#
loop_
_entity.id
_entity.type
_entity.pdbx_description
1 polymer ?
#
loop_
_entity_poly.entity_id
_entity_poly.type
_entity_poly.pdbx_seq_one_letter_code
_entity_poly.pdbx_strand_id
1 'polypeptide(L)' 'IAKDIHESLSGVQEVYVYLLSKIGKPIDEPEMVHVQILPENGTDLNELQPDAEDIVHKHFDRIMDLLDRLINGEVRVF' A
#
# COMPACT_ATOMS: atom_id res chain seq x y z
N ILE A 1 1.20 -3.37 1.00
CA ILE A 1 0.23 -2.29 0.66
C ILE A 1 -1.00 -2.88 0.00
N ALA A 2 -1.02 -3.18 -1.31
CA ALA A 2 -2.22 -3.70 -1.97
C ALA A 2 -2.79 -4.94 -1.28
N LYS A 3 -1.90 -5.92 -0.99
CA LYS A 3 -2.25 -7.12 -0.23
C LYS A 3 -2.86 -6.78 1.14
N ASP A 4 -2.18 -5.97 1.93
CA ASP A 4 -2.61 -5.57 3.28
C ASP A 4 -3.96 -4.84 3.26
N ILE A 5 -4.21 -3.98 2.27
CA ILE A 5 -5.51 -3.33 2.07
C ILE A 5 -6.60 -4.36 1.80
N HIS A 6 -6.36 -5.29 0.85
CA HIS A 6 -7.34 -6.32 0.50
C HIS A 6 -7.62 -7.29 1.66
N GLU A 7 -6.61 -7.63 2.46
CA GLU A 7 -6.76 -8.58 3.57
C GLU A 7 -7.30 -7.93 4.86
N SER A 8 -7.03 -6.64 5.08
CA SER A 8 -7.40 -5.96 6.34
C SER A 8 -8.73 -5.23 6.27
N LEU A 9 -9.17 -4.78 5.08
CA LEU A 9 -10.41 -4.04 4.91
C LEU A 9 -11.50 -4.93 4.33
N SER A 10 -12.59 -5.10 5.07
CA SER A 10 -13.79 -5.75 4.56
C SER A 10 -14.47 -4.90 3.49
N GLY A 11 -15.01 -5.51 2.43
CA GLY A 11 -15.72 -4.80 1.37
C GLY A 11 -14.81 -4.30 0.24
N VAL A 12 -13.56 -4.77 0.15
CA VAL A 12 -12.65 -4.53 -0.98
C VAL A 12 -12.70 -5.71 -1.96
N GLN A 13 -13.31 -5.50 -3.13
CA GLN A 13 -13.33 -6.51 -4.19
C GLN A 13 -11.97 -6.58 -4.92
N GLU A 14 -11.42 -5.42 -5.30
CA GLU A 14 -10.11 -5.32 -5.95
C GLU A 14 -9.35 -4.09 -5.44
N VAL A 15 -8.03 -4.17 -5.48
CA VAL A 15 -7.16 -3.03 -5.15
C VAL A 15 -5.93 -3.00 -6.05
N TYR A 16 -5.62 -1.81 -6.54
CA TYR A 16 -4.44 -1.52 -7.36
C TYR A 16 -3.65 -0.39 -6.71
N VAL A 17 -2.33 -0.51 -6.70
CA VAL A 17 -1.44 0.49 -6.10
C VAL A 17 -0.38 0.88 -7.12
N TYR A 18 -0.34 2.17 -7.44
CA TYR A 18 0.71 2.77 -8.27
C TYR A 18 1.57 3.67 -7.39
N LEU A 19 2.89 3.55 -7.54
CA LEU A 19 3.86 4.32 -6.77
C LEU A 19 4.78 5.06 -7.74
N LEU A 20 4.97 6.35 -7.50
CA LEU A 20 5.87 7.21 -8.27
C LEU A 20 6.94 7.79 -7.34
N SER A 21 8.19 7.42 -7.57
CA SER A 21 9.34 8.01 -6.88
C SER A 21 9.83 9.28 -7.58
N LYS A 22 10.72 10.01 -6.90
CA LYS A 22 11.39 11.19 -7.46
C LYS A 22 12.88 11.13 -7.16
N ILE A 23 13.69 11.38 -8.18
CA ILE A 23 15.15 11.41 -8.02
C ILE A 23 15.52 12.50 -7.02
N GLY A 24 16.36 12.14 -6.04
CA GLY A 24 16.79 13.05 -4.98
C GLY A 24 15.84 13.14 -3.78
N LYS A 25 14.75 12.37 -3.77
CA LYS A 25 13.87 12.19 -2.61
C LYS A 25 14.15 10.87 -1.88
N PRO A 26 14.00 10.82 -0.55
CA PRO A 26 14.00 9.57 0.20
C PRO A 26 12.98 8.56 -0.34
N ILE A 27 13.26 7.27 -0.20
CA ILE A 27 12.40 6.19 -0.74
C ILE A 27 11.06 6.06 0.01
N ASP A 28 11.02 6.54 1.25
CA ASP A 28 9.85 6.67 2.12
C ASP A 28 9.03 7.93 1.84
N GLU A 29 9.54 8.85 1.01
CA GLU A 29 8.83 10.05 0.54
C GLU A 29 8.57 10.00 -0.98
N PRO A 30 7.67 9.11 -1.46
CA PRO A 30 7.30 9.08 -2.87
C PRO A 30 6.62 10.40 -3.30
N GLU A 31 6.73 10.76 -4.57
CA GLU A 31 6.03 11.93 -5.12
C GLU A 31 4.51 11.67 -5.16
N MET A 32 4.11 10.42 -5.40
CA MET A 32 2.72 10.01 -5.42
C MET A 32 2.56 8.52 -5.08
N VAL A 33 1.51 8.23 -4.33
CA VAL A 33 0.96 6.89 -4.17
C VAL A 33 -0.51 6.97 -4.54
N HIS A 34 -0.91 6.25 -5.57
CA HIS A 34 -2.28 6.21 -6.05
C HIS A 34 -2.86 4.83 -5.77
N VAL A 35 -3.80 4.78 -4.83
CA VAL A 35 -4.55 3.58 -4.48
C VAL A 35 -5.91 3.63 -5.18
N GLN A 36 -6.24 2.59 -5.92
CA GLN A 36 -7.53 2.41 -6.56
C GLN A 36 -8.21 1.21 -5.94
N ILE A 37 -9.42 1.41 -5.40
CA ILE A 37 -10.20 0.36 -4.74
C ILE A 37 -11.50 0.19 -5.52
N LEU A 38 -11.80 -1.06 -5.87
CA LEU A 38 -13.13 -1.46 -6.30
C LEU A 38 -13.85 -2.02 -5.07
N PRO A 39 -14.83 -1.29 -4.50
CA PRO A 39 -15.60 -1.78 -3.37
C PRO A 39 -16.57 -2.89 -3.79
N GLU A 40 -16.88 -3.79 -2.86
CA GLU A 40 -17.98 -4.74 -3.01
C GLU A 40 -19.32 -4.01 -3.08
N ASN A 41 -20.33 -4.66 -3.69
CA ASN A 41 -21.67 -4.09 -3.81
C ASN A 41 -22.24 -3.70 -2.43
N GLY A 42 -22.58 -2.42 -2.26
CA GLY A 42 -23.15 -1.89 -1.02
C GLY A 42 -22.14 -1.32 -0.03
N THR A 43 -20.84 -1.36 -0.34
CA THR A 43 -19.79 -0.69 0.46
C THR A 43 -19.51 0.70 -0.11
N ASP A 44 -19.44 1.71 0.74
CA ASP A 44 -19.03 3.05 0.33
C ASP A 44 -17.49 3.15 0.35
N LEU A 45 -16.91 3.63 -0.75
CA LEU A 45 -15.47 3.88 -0.85
C LEU A 45 -14.99 4.88 0.21
N ASN A 46 -15.82 5.85 0.58
CA ASN A 46 -15.46 6.85 1.59
C ASN A 46 -15.23 6.24 2.98
N GLU A 47 -15.84 5.09 3.27
CA GLU A 47 -15.63 4.38 4.54
C GLU A 47 -14.29 3.64 4.54
N LEU A 48 -13.80 3.22 3.37
CA LEU A 48 -12.54 2.48 3.21
C LEU A 48 -11.31 3.39 3.11
N GLN A 49 -11.51 4.64 2.65
CA GLN A 49 -10.41 5.55 2.34
C GLN A 49 -9.48 5.84 3.54
N PRO A 50 -9.97 6.20 4.74
CA PRO A 50 -9.10 6.53 5.87
C PRO A 50 -8.22 5.34 6.29
N ASP A 51 -8.80 4.15 6.34
CA ASP A 51 -8.06 2.95 6.74
C ASP A 51 -7.04 2.54 5.67
N ALA A 52 -7.36 2.72 4.39
CA ALA A 52 -6.43 2.50 3.29
C ALA A 52 -5.24 3.47 3.35
N GLU A 53 -5.49 4.76 3.61
CA GLU A 53 -4.45 5.77 3.82
C GLU A 53 -3.54 5.40 5.00
N ASP A 54 -4.11 4.99 6.12
CA ASP A 54 -3.36 4.52 7.29
C ASP A 54 -2.46 3.32 6.99
N ILE A 55 -2.95 2.35 6.21
CA ILE A 55 -2.16 1.19 5.77
C ILE A 55 -0.98 1.66 4.91
N VAL A 56 -1.22 2.57 3.97
CA VAL A 56 -0.17 3.13 3.11
C VAL A 56 0.91 3.80 3.96
N HIS A 57 0.54 4.67 4.90
CA HIS A 57 1.50 5.35 5.78
C HIS A 57 2.32 4.37 6.62
N LYS A 58 1.68 3.37 7.23
CA LYS A 58 2.37 2.33 8.02
C LYS A 58 3.41 1.56 7.22
N HIS A 59 3.20 1.36 5.91
CA HIS A 59 4.19 0.71 5.07
C HIS A 59 5.44 1.56 4.83
N PHE A 60 5.28 2.88 4.67
CA PHE A 60 6.42 3.78 4.49
C PHE A 60 7.18 4.00 5.79
N ASP A 61 6.48 4.12 6.92
CA ASP A 61 7.10 4.19 8.26
C ASP A 61 8.00 2.96 8.56
N ARG A 62 7.69 1.83 7.92
CA ARG A 62 8.38 0.54 8.10
C ARG A 62 9.12 0.08 6.86
N ILE A 63 9.49 1.00 5.95
CA ILE A 63 10.16 0.61 4.71
C ILE A 63 11.53 -0.05 4.95
N MET A 64 12.19 0.29 6.06
CA MET A 64 13.46 -0.34 6.45
C MET A 64 13.29 -1.83 6.76
N ASP A 65 12.19 -2.23 7.40
CA ASP A 65 11.87 -3.66 7.63
C ASP A 65 11.76 -4.42 6.29
N LEU A 66 11.18 -3.78 5.26
CA LEU A 66 11.09 -4.36 3.93
C LEU A 66 12.48 -4.54 3.30
N LEU A 67 13.35 -3.54 3.43
CA LEU A 67 14.73 -3.62 2.91
C LEU A 67 15.51 -4.76 3.57
N ASP A 68 15.42 -4.90 4.89
CA ASP A 68 16.10 -5.97 5.62
C ASP A 68 15.62 -7.35 5.15
N ARG A 69 14.30 -7.54 5.05
CA ARG A 69 13.70 -8.79 4.55
C ARG A 69 14.09 -9.09 3.10
N LEU A 70 14.17 -8.06 2.26
CA LEU A 70 14.60 -8.20 0.87
C LEU A 70 16.06 -8.66 0.78
N ILE A 71 16.96 -8.04 1.56
CA ILE A 71 18.38 -8.41 1.62
C ILE A 71 18.57 -9.84 2.14
N ASN A 72 17.75 -10.26 3.09
CA ASN A 72 17.76 -11.62 3.64
C ASN A 72 17.12 -12.67 2.71
N GLY A 73 16.58 -12.27 1.55
CA GLY A 73 15.94 -13.18 0.60
C GLY A 73 14.56 -13.69 1.03
N GLU A 74 13.93 -13.04 2.01
CA GLU A 74 12.60 -13.39 2.52
C GLU A 74 11.47 -12.84 1.64
N VAL A 75 11.79 -11.93 0.72
CA VAL A 75 10.86 -11.35 -0.24
C VAL A 75 11.08 -11.97 -1.62
N ARG A 76 10.08 -12.67 -2.12
CA ARG A 76 10.09 -13.24 -3.48
C ARG A 76 9.89 -12.14 -4.51
N VAL A 77 10.79 -12.05 -5.49
CA VAL A 77 10.75 -11.04 -6.57
C VAL A 77 10.48 -11.62 -7.96
N PHE A 78 10.41 -12.94 -8.10
CA PHE A 78 9.95 -13.69 -9.29
C PHE A 78 9.63 -15.16 -8.97
#